data_AF-A0A5J6F6R9-F1
#
_entry.id   AF-A0A5J6F6R9-F1
#
_cell.length_a   1.000
_cell.length_b   1.000
_cell.length_c   1.000
_cell.angle_alpha   90.00
_cell.angle_beta   90.00
_cell.angle_gamma   90.00
#
_symmetry.space_group_name_H-M   'P 1'
#
loop_
_entity.id
_entity.type
_entity.pdbx_description
1 polymer ?
#
loop_
_entity_poly.entity_id
_entity_poly.type
_entity_poly.pdbx_seq_one_letter_code
_entity_poly.pdbx_strand_id
1 'polypeptide(L)' 'MRTRTTAAALITASLLALTACSNEYTADDCAAAITDTSTKTNRPIECQDISDEDYETLILGHILKNDGILPTE' A
#
# COMPACT_ATOMS: atom_id res chain seq x y z
N MET A 1 2.83 51.21 -31.69
CA MET A 1 3.78 50.34 -30.95
C MET A 1 2.96 49.23 -30.29
N ARG A 2 3.27 47.96 -30.61
CA ARG A 2 2.53 46.78 -30.17
C ARG A 2 2.95 46.41 -28.74
N THR A 3 2.09 46.61 -27.76
CA THR A 3 2.26 46.07 -26.40
C THR A 3 1.98 44.58 -26.42
N ARG A 4 3.04 43.77 -26.46
CA ARG A 4 2.99 42.33 -26.24
C ARG A 4 3.40 42.04 -24.81
N THR A 5 2.41 42.00 -23.92
CA THR A 5 2.56 41.49 -22.56
C THR A 5 2.57 39.97 -22.66
N THR A 6 3.73 39.36 -22.83
CA THR A 6 3.86 37.89 -22.80
C THR A 6 3.82 37.44 -21.36
N ALA A 7 2.69 36.85 -20.98
CA ALA A 7 2.45 36.22 -19.69
C ALA A 7 3.50 35.13 -19.42
N ALA A 8 4.24 35.27 -18.32
CA ALA A 8 4.96 34.18 -17.71
C ALA A 8 3.95 33.37 -16.88
N ALA A 9 3.51 32.22 -17.40
CA ALA A 9 2.76 31.24 -16.64
C ALA A 9 3.66 30.00 -16.43
N LEU A 10 4.24 29.94 -15.24
CA LEU A 10 4.91 28.76 -14.69
C LEU A 10 3.85 27.65 -14.52
N ILE A 11 4.02 26.51 -15.19
CA ILE A 11 3.30 25.29 -14.84
C ILE A 11 4.35 24.23 -14.50
N THR A 12 4.88 24.35 -13.29
CA THR A 12 5.58 23.27 -12.58
C THR A 12 4.55 22.50 -11.77
N ALA A 13 4.00 21.41 -12.32
CA ALA A 13 3.35 20.36 -11.55
C ALA A 13 3.02 19.16 -12.45
N SER A 14 4.04 18.35 -12.80
CA SER A 14 3.81 17.05 -13.46
C SER A 14 4.23 15.85 -12.59
N LEU A 15 4.49 16.06 -11.29
CA LEU A 15 5.03 15.02 -10.39
C LEU A 15 3.96 14.25 -9.59
N LEU A 16 2.70 14.21 -10.04
CA LEU A 16 1.61 13.49 -9.36
C LEU A 16 1.23 12.15 -10.01
N ALA A 17 2.02 11.63 -10.94
CA ALA A 17 1.77 10.31 -11.55
C ALA A 17 2.64 9.18 -10.94
N LEU A 18 3.10 9.34 -9.69
CA LEU A 18 3.90 8.33 -8.99
C LEU A 18 3.15 7.67 -7.83
N THR A 19 1.83 7.49 -7.97
CA THR A 19 1.08 6.65 -7.03
C THR A 19 0.34 5.57 -7.80
N ALA A 20 0.82 4.35 -7.64
CA ALA A 20 0.09 3.09 -7.79
C ALA A 20 -0.27 2.67 -9.23
N CYS A 21 0.75 2.45 -10.06
CA CYS A 21 0.71 1.39 -11.06
C CYS A 21 1.69 0.29 -10.61
N SER A 22 1.41 -0.38 -9.50
CA SER A 22 2.17 -1.55 -9.06
C SER A 22 1.17 -2.62 -8.70
N ASN A 23 1.23 -3.72 -9.47
CA ASN A 23 0.50 -4.98 -9.36
C ASN A 23 -0.53 -5.07 -8.22
N GLU A 24 -1.77 -5.27 -8.64
CA GLU A 24 -3.00 -5.40 -7.87
C GLU A 24 -3.01 -6.68 -7.00
N TYR A 25 -2.07 -6.81 -6.07
CA TYR A 25 -2.31 -7.55 -4.83
C TYR A 25 -2.64 -6.50 -3.78
N THR A 26 -3.91 -6.44 -3.41
CA THR A 26 -4.38 -5.49 -2.42
C THR A 26 -3.88 -5.90 -1.02
N ALA A 27 -3.87 -4.96 -0.08
CA ALA A 27 -3.61 -5.28 1.32
C ALA A 27 -4.59 -6.35 1.85
N ASP A 28 -5.80 -6.40 1.29
CA ASP A 28 -6.82 -7.40 1.61
C ASP A 28 -6.43 -8.79 1.10
N ASP A 29 -5.85 -8.91 -0.11
CA ASP A 29 -5.36 -10.19 -0.64
C ASP A 29 -4.24 -10.75 0.23
N CYS A 30 -3.31 -9.90 0.66
CA CYS A 30 -2.28 -10.29 1.61
C CYS A 30 -2.89 -10.71 2.96
N ALA A 31 -3.83 -9.93 3.50
CA ALA A 31 -4.50 -10.26 4.76
C ALA A 31 -5.20 -11.63 4.69
N ALA A 32 -5.84 -11.94 3.57
CA ALA A 32 -6.50 -13.24 3.35
C ALA A 32 -5.51 -14.41 3.20
N ALA A 33 -4.30 -14.14 2.71
CA ALA A 33 -3.24 -15.13 2.54
C ALA A 33 -2.41 -15.39 3.82
N ILE A 34 -2.53 -14.55 4.85
CA ILE A 34 -1.86 -14.75 6.13
C ILE A 34 -2.46 -15.96 6.87
N THR A 35 -1.57 -16.83 7.35
CA THR A 35 -1.90 -18.01 8.14
C THR A 35 -1.03 -18.06 9.39
N ASP A 36 -1.28 -19.02 10.28
CA ASP A 36 -0.48 -19.21 11.50
C ASP A 36 0.99 -19.58 11.23
N THR A 37 1.32 -19.94 9.98
CA THR A 37 2.69 -20.24 9.54
C THR A 37 3.38 -19.04 8.90
N SER A 38 2.64 -17.95 8.65
CA SER A 38 3.16 -16.75 8.03
C SER A 38 4.05 -15.99 9.02
N THR A 39 5.25 -15.65 8.57
CA THR A 39 6.23 -14.89 9.37
C THR A 39 6.88 -13.82 8.50
N LYS A 40 7.72 -12.96 9.09
CA LYS A 40 8.47 -11.94 8.35
C LYS A 40 9.35 -12.52 7.23
N THR A 41 9.86 -13.74 7.43
CA THR A 41 10.72 -14.44 6.46
C THR A 41 9.99 -15.50 5.65
N ASN A 42 8.80 -15.93 6.07
CA ASN A 42 7.91 -16.84 5.35
C ASN A 42 6.65 -16.08 4.95
N ARG A 43 6.79 -15.17 3.97
CA ARG A 43 5.69 -14.32 3.48
C ARG A 43 4.91 -15.01 2.37
N PRO A 44 3.56 -14.92 2.36
CA PRO A 44 2.75 -15.29 1.21
C PRO A 44 3.14 -14.50 -0.04
N ILE A 45 2.89 -15.06 -1.22
CA ILE A 45 3.28 -14.42 -2.49
C ILE A 45 2.52 -13.11 -2.71
N GLU A 46 1.31 -13.03 -2.20
CA GLU A 46 0.41 -11.89 -2.20
C GLU A 46 0.91 -10.73 -1.32
N CYS A 47 1.82 -11.02 -0.39
CA CYS A 47 2.40 -10.06 0.56
C CYS A 47 3.81 -9.58 0.18
N GLN A 48 4.34 -10.01 -0.97
CA GLN A 48 5.73 -9.74 -1.38
C GLN A 48 5.96 -8.28 -1.77
N ASP A 49 4.93 -7.64 -2.30
CA ASP A 49 4.99 -6.25 -2.77
C ASP A 49 4.54 -5.24 -1.69
N ILE A 50 4.13 -5.72 -0.53
CA ILE A 50 3.71 -4.89 0.61
C ILE A 50 4.92 -4.52 1.47
N SER A 51 4.92 -3.30 2.02
CA SER A 51 5.98 -2.84 2.91
C SER A 51 6.13 -3.73 4.14
N ASP A 52 7.32 -3.74 4.73
CA ASP A 52 7.57 -4.51 5.95
C ASP A 52 6.64 -4.10 7.11
N GLU A 53 6.37 -2.80 7.23
CA GLU A 53 5.55 -2.20 8.29
C GLU A 53 4.06 -2.57 8.14
N ASP A 54 3.53 -2.50 6.93
CA ASP A 54 2.15 -2.88 6.66
C ASP A 54 1.95 -4.39 6.89
N TYR A 55 2.91 -5.22 6.45
CA TYR A 55 2.84 -6.66 6.67
C TYR A 55 2.90 -7.04 8.16
N GLU A 56 3.73 -6.36 8.96
CA GLU A 56 3.76 -6.54 10.41
C GLU A 56 2.41 -6.21 11.05
N THR A 57 1.75 -5.14 10.58
CA THR A 57 0.40 -4.76 11.03
C THR A 57 -0.62 -5.85 10.69
N LEU A 58 -0.56 -6.42 9.50
CA LEU A 58 -1.47 -7.49 9.08
C LEU A 58 -1.25 -8.79 9.88
N ILE A 59 0.00 -9.18 10.15
CA ILE A 59 0.31 -10.32 11.03
C ILE A 59 -0.25 -10.10 12.44
N LEU A 60 -0.05 -8.91 13.01
CA LEU A 60 -0.58 -8.58 14.32
C LEU A 60 -2.11 -8.64 14.35
N GLY A 61 -2.77 -8.11 13.32
CA GLY A 61 -4.22 -8.21 13.17
C GLY A 61 -4.71 -9.66 13.14
N HIS A 62 -4.03 -10.53 12.39
CA HIS A 62 -4.33 -11.96 12.34
C HIS A 62 -4.19 -12.64 13.70
N ILE A 63 -3.10 -12.39 14.43
CA ILE A 63 -2.88 -12.95 15.78
C ILE A 63 -3.99 -12.51 16.72
N LEU A 64 -4.33 -11.21 16.74
CA LEU A 64 -5.38 -10.68 17.61
C LEU A 64 -6.77 -11.23 17.26
N LYS A 65 -7.05 -11.47 15.98
CA LYS A 65 -8.29 -12.12 15.52
C LYS A 65 -8.35 -13.58 15.98
N ASN A 66 -7.24 -14.32 15.87
CA ASN A 66 -7.15 -15.71 16.32
C ASN A 66 -7.23 -15.87 17.84
N ASP A 67 -6.69 -14.91 18.60
CA ASP A 67 -6.80 -14.86 20.06
C ASP A 67 -8.21 -14.45 20.53
N GLY A 68 -9.14 -14.15 19.61
CA GLY A 68 -10.50 -13.71 19.91
C GLY A 68 -10.59 -12.31 20.53
N ILE A 69 -9.52 -11.52 20.42
CA ILE A 69 -9.45 -10.14 20.89
C ILE A 69 -10.19 -9.22 19.91
N LEU A 70 -10.07 -9.49 18.61
CA LEU A 70 -10.79 -8.79 17.55
C LEU A 70 -11.94 -9.64 17.00
N PRO A 71 -13.08 -9.03 16.63
CA PRO A 71 -14.20 -9.75 16.05
C PRO A 71 -13.76 -10.43 14.74
N THR A 72 -14.14 -11.70 14.60
CA THR A 72 -14.11 -12.41 13.32
C THR A 72 -15.36 -12.04 12.56
N GLU A 73 -15.30 -10.98 11.76
CA GLU A 73 -16.27 -10.76 10.68
C GLU A 73 -16.19 -11.84 9.60
#